data_AF-A0A110BGR4-F1
#
_entry.id   AF-A0A110BGR4-F1
#
_cell.length_a   1.000
_cell.length_b   1.000
_cell.length_c   1.000
_cell.angle_alpha   90.00
_cell.angle_beta   90.00
_cell.angle_gamma   90.00
#
_symmetry.space_group_name_H-M   'P 1'
#
loop_
_entity.id
_entity.type
_entity.pdbx_description
1 polymer ?
#
loop_
_entity_poly.entity_id
_entity_poly.type
_entity_poly.pdbx_seq_one_letter_code
_entity_poly.pdbx_strand_id
1 'polypeptide(L)'
;MRHKVLRPMLAVVLALGVSSTLSPTSAAQPSITTGPDDSASARANAEQEAIDNAAEAAATPAAGREDLEPAEPGFDDNTIDNDAGADWHATTDPEATITPGQMRSDTEDIPGGFTKEEADRAEVQEAAEQQAEQDRAANPLARALAAAPVNCTTYWPSPYKVCGAIREKYDAIGGPTSFLTWPKSDELGVPDGVGRRNEFVNGFIYWHPTTGAHPVTTHFSTVWARNGWEAGRLGYPTTDELGLSDGIGRKQSFQRGHIYGSLAGLASIEGLIYDKWVATGAEGGPLGYPTTDEASTPDGVGRFNRFVGGMLYWHPTHGAHPITGDILDQWADQGYEGGNLGYPIEDAQTQDSIKYEQKYSGGSIFGYGSPIPELMNKLDMDGDNIEAFYTQIRDLFVNNGVDVATGFFDALTQANESIQASNDEIERLREESSNSSPQNLLRAIDSGMSNDCSPSQLIKPGNSRTNRGDIFYSGATTTVKGVDINHGHMGIFVGNSSSDPNKIETVEAVGKTEGVRRISGSERRGVCAPKYLSVDTTGSNRTSAAQFAISKVGSSYNSNFAGTRATTRQSTSFNCSSLVWAAYMSATNGKLDIGTNKYVSTYRAGVYPIDIYNSINVTEFK
;
A
#
# COMPACT_ATOMS: atom_id res chain seq x y z
N MET A 1 -20.20 -38.82 -10.95
CA MET A 1 -19.94 -40.18 -11.50
C MET A 1 -18.44 -40.31 -11.80
N ARG A 2 -17.84 -41.47 -11.48
CA ARG A 2 -16.53 -42.02 -11.94
C ARG A 2 -15.23 -41.22 -11.76
N HIS A 3 -14.27 -41.91 -11.14
CA HIS A 3 -12.91 -41.47 -10.79
C HIS A 3 -11.86 -41.54 -11.93
N LYS A 4 -10.68 -40.98 -11.64
CA LYS A 4 -9.29 -41.35 -12.05
C LYS A 4 -8.82 -41.05 -13.48
N VAL A 5 -7.92 -40.06 -13.58
CA VAL A 5 -6.62 -40.13 -14.32
C VAL A 5 -5.54 -39.44 -13.45
N LEU A 6 -4.26 -39.81 -13.62
CA LEU A 6 -3.10 -39.32 -12.87
C LEU A 6 -2.49 -38.02 -13.46
N ARG A 7 -1.54 -37.41 -12.71
CA ARG A 7 -0.48 -36.45 -13.14
C ARG A 7 0.06 -36.74 -14.57
N PRO A 8 0.62 -35.76 -15.33
CA PRO A 8 1.31 -34.54 -14.84
C PRO A 8 1.10 -33.24 -15.64
N MET A 9 1.52 -32.08 -15.09
CA MET A 9 2.41 -31.14 -15.78
C MET A 9 3.03 -30.15 -14.78
N LEU A 10 4.36 -30.25 -14.62
CA LEU A 10 5.21 -29.24 -13.97
C LEU A 10 6.28 -28.90 -15.00
N ALA A 11 6.38 -27.64 -15.38
CA ALA A 11 7.45 -27.11 -16.23
C ALA A 11 7.75 -25.69 -15.75
N VAL A 12 9.04 -25.31 -15.77
CA VAL A 12 9.58 -24.03 -15.23
C VAL A 12 9.77 -23.97 -13.70
N VAL A 13 10.46 -24.97 -13.13
CA VAL A 13 11.58 -24.79 -12.15
C VAL A 13 12.62 -25.90 -12.46
N LEU A 14 13.88 -25.77 -12.03
CA LEU A 14 14.99 -26.68 -12.37
C LEU A 14 14.83 -28.13 -11.88
N ALA A 15 15.66 -29.02 -12.45
CA ALA A 15 15.65 -30.47 -12.26
C ALA A 15 16.19 -30.96 -10.90
N LEU A 16 15.95 -32.27 -10.63
CA LEU A 16 16.22 -33.05 -9.39
C LEU A 16 15.13 -32.81 -8.32
N GLY A 17 14.37 -33.77 -7.76
CA GLY A 17 14.60 -35.21 -7.48
C GLY A 17 14.95 -35.38 -5.99
N VAL A 18 14.33 -36.20 -5.13
CA VAL A 18 13.51 -37.43 -5.30
C VAL A 18 12.60 -37.69 -4.06
N SER A 19 11.44 -38.31 -4.30
CA SER A 19 10.52 -39.13 -3.45
C SER A 19 10.30 -38.93 -1.93
N SER A 20 9.00 -38.87 -1.62
CA SER A 20 8.28 -39.07 -0.35
C SER A 20 8.32 -40.48 0.27
N THR A 21 8.05 -40.58 1.59
CA THR A 21 7.10 -41.56 2.17
C THR A 21 6.36 -40.99 3.40
N LEU A 22 5.08 -41.33 3.54
CA LEU A 22 4.19 -41.03 4.68
C LEU A 22 3.68 -42.34 5.31
N SER A 23 3.09 -42.27 6.51
CA SER A 23 1.95 -43.07 7.08
C SER A 23 2.14 -43.38 8.60
N PRO A 24 1.10 -43.75 9.39
CA PRO A 24 0.37 -42.78 10.23
C PRO A 24 0.02 -43.33 11.64
N THR A 25 -1.12 -42.91 12.25
CA THR A 25 -1.75 -43.42 13.51
C THR A 25 -1.02 -43.01 14.82
N SER A 26 -1.54 -43.00 16.06
CA SER A 26 -2.88 -43.17 16.70
C SER A 26 -2.73 -42.81 18.21
N ALA A 27 -3.72 -42.39 19.03
CA ALA A 27 -5.09 -41.87 18.87
C ALA A 27 -5.67 -41.55 20.30
N ALA A 28 -6.96 -41.17 20.41
CA ALA A 28 -7.83 -41.20 21.61
C ALA A 28 -7.64 -40.16 22.75
N GLN A 29 -8.72 -39.41 23.01
CA GLN A 29 -9.06 -38.85 24.32
C GLN A 29 -9.63 -39.95 25.26
N PRO A 30 -9.69 -39.69 26.57
CA PRO A 30 -10.84 -40.10 27.37
C PRO A 30 -11.49 -38.92 28.11
N SER A 31 -12.81 -38.93 28.16
CA SER A 31 -13.66 -38.03 28.94
C SER A 31 -13.89 -38.54 30.36
N ILE A 32 -14.12 -37.64 31.32
CA ILE A 32 -14.68 -37.98 32.64
C ILE A 32 -15.81 -37.00 32.98
N THR A 33 -16.91 -37.56 33.48
CA THR A 33 -18.18 -36.90 33.82
C THR A 33 -18.45 -36.97 35.32
N THR A 34 -18.92 -35.88 35.93
CA THR A 34 -19.74 -35.93 37.17
C THR A 34 -20.73 -34.76 37.20
N GLY A 35 -21.98 -35.05 37.56
CA GLY A 35 -23.11 -34.12 37.57
C GLY A 35 -23.29 -33.31 38.88
N PRO A 36 -24.39 -32.56 39.00
CA PRO A 36 -24.45 -31.31 39.77
C PRO A 36 -25.07 -31.43 41.18
N ASP A 37 -24.91 -30.37 41.96
CA ASP A 37 -25.58 -30.16 43.25
C ASP A 37 -26.39 -28.85 43.19
N ASP A 38 -27.72 -28.96 43.23
CA ASP A 38 -28.65 -27.87 42.89
C ASP A 38 -29.12 -27.08 44.11
N SER A 39 -28.65 -25.82 44.22
CA SER A 39 -29.29 -24.70 44.95
C SER A 39 -28.38 -23.47 45.06
N ALA A 40 -27.07 -23.63 44.92
CA ALA A 40 -26.15 -22.51 44.67
C ALA A 40 -26.23 -22.02 43.21
N SER A 41 -26.54 -22.94 42.29
CA SER A 41 -26.77 -22.71 40.86
C SER A 41 -27.82 -21.64 40.58
N ALA A 42 -28.95 -21.62 41.28
CA ALA A 42 -30.04 -20.69 40.97
C ALA A 42 -29.74 -19.19 41.23
N ARG A 43 -28.72 -18.86 42.05
CA ARG A 43 -28.25 -17.48 42.23
C ARG A 43 -27.07 -17.16 41.33
N ALA A 44 -26.13 -18.09 41.19
CA ALA A 44 -25.02 -17.96 40.25
C ALA A 44 -25.53 -17.83 38.80
N ASN A 45 -26.57 -18.56 38.41
CA ASN A 45 -27.15 -18.47 37.07
C ASN A 45 -27.86 -17.14 36.80
N ALA A 46 -28.36 -16.43 37.82
CA ALA A 46 -28.98 -15.11 37.62
C ALA A 46 -27.93 -13.99 37.45
N GLU A 47 -26.79 -14.10 38.16
CA GLU A 47 -25.63 -13.22 37.91
C GLU A 47 -24.92 -13.60 36.59
N GLN A 48 -24.82 -14.89 36.28
CA GLN A 48 -24.24 -15.37 35.02
C GLN A 48 -25.13 -15.07 33.82
N GLU A 49 -26.47 -15.17 33.89
CA GLU A 49 -27.35 -14.67 32.82
C GLU A 49 -27.20 -13.16 32.64
N ALA A 50 -26.99 -12.37 33.71
CA ALA A 50 -26.74 -10.94 33.57
C ALA A 50 -25.37 -10.64 32.92
N ILE A 51 -24.34 -11.43 33.24
CA ILE A 51 -23.00 -11.34 32.65
C ILE A 51 -23.01 -11.86 31.21
N ASP A 52 -23.70 -12.95 30.91
CA ASP A 52 -23.80 -13.57 29.59
C ASP A 52 -24.66 -12.73 28.66
N ASN A 53 -25.76 -12.11 29.10
CA ASN A 53 -26.49 -11.13 28.29
C ASN A 53 -25.65 -9.86 28.03
N ALA A 54 -24.82 -9.42 28.98
CA ALA A 54 -23.89 -8.32 28.78
C ALA A 54 -22.71 -8.70 27.86
N ALA A 55 -22.23 -9.94 27.95
CA ALA A 55 -21.19 -10.49 27.10
C ALA A 55 -21.71 -10.79 25.69
N GLU A 56 -22.94 -11.26 25.51
CA GLU A 56 -23.58 -11.47 24.22
C GLU A 56 -23.91 -10.12 23.56
N ALA A 57 -24.29 -9.09 24.33
CA ALA A 57 -24.36 -7.71 23.83
C ALA A 57 -22.98 -7.13 23.44
N ALA A 58 -21.88 -7.64 24.00
CA ALA A 58 -20.50 -7.24 23.67
C ALA A 58 -19.79 -8.16 22.67
N ALA A 59 -20.32 -9.36 22.41
CA ALA A 59 -19.74 -10.42 21.60
C ALA A 59 -20.66 -10.92 20.47
N THR A 60 -21.82 -10.29 20.28
CA THR A 60 -22.48 -10.30 18.97
C THR A 60 -21.49 -9.64 18.01
N PRO A 61 -20.96 -10.35 16.99
CA PRO A 61 -20.25 -9.67 15.92
C PRO A 61 -21.26 -8.70 15.31
N ALA A 62 -20.90 -7.42 15.19
CA ALA A 62 -21.71 -6.50 14.37
C ALA A 62 -21.95 -7.21 13.03
N ALA A 63 -23.23 -7.46 12.71
CA ALA A 63 -23.58 -8.31 11.57
C ALA A 63 -22.85 -7.77 10.34
N GLY A 64 -22.04 -8.63 9.70
CA GLY A 64 -21.13 -8.21 8.64
C GLY A 64 -21.90 -7.48 7.55
N ARG A 65 -21.79 -6.15 7.53
CA ARG A 65 -22.20 -5.34 6.39
C ARG A 65 -21.12 -5.48 5.33
N GLU A 66 -21.24 -6.55 4.55
CA GLU A 66 -20.50 -6.71 3.30
C GLU A 66 -20.92 -5.66 2.24
N ASP A 67 -21.99 -4.91 2.54
CA ASP A 67 -22.52 -3.79 1.76
C ASP A 67 -22.29 -2.46 2.50
N LEU A 68 -21.11 -1.85 2.34
CA LEU A 68 -20.91 -0.43 2.66
C LEU A 68 -21.46 0.42 1.50
N GLU A 69 -22.73 0.80 1.57
CA GLU A 69 -23.22 1.89 0.71
C GLU A 69 -22.59 3.22 1.16
N PRO A 70 -22.10 4.08 0.23
CA PRO A 70 -21.52 5.41 0.54
C PRO A 70 -22.49 6.46 1.12
N ALA A 71 -23.54 6.02 1.81
CA ALA A 71 -24.59 6.85 2.41
C ALA A 71 -24.94 6.41 3.85
N GLU A 72 -24.13 5.54 4.46
CA GLU A 72 -24.19 5.27 5.90
C GLU A 72 -23.75 6.52 6.69
N PRO A 73 -24.53 7.03 7.67
CA PRO A 73 -24.16 8.21 8.44
C PRO A 73 -22.89 7.97 9.26
N GLY A 74 -21.93 8.91 9.21
CA GLY A 74 -20.68 8.84 9.97
C GLY A 74 -19.38 8.72 9.16
N PHE A 75 -19.42 8.73 7.82
CA PHE A 75 -18.20 8.89 6.99
C PHE A 75 -18.33 9.92 5.85
N ASP A 76 -19.54 10.10 5.31
CA ASP A 76 -19.80 10.98 4.15
C ASP A 76 -20.74 12.17 4.50
N ASP A 77 -21.25 12.27 5.74
CA ASP A 77 -22.14 13.35 6.21
C ASP A 77 -21.40 14.50 6.94
N ASN A 78 -20.18 14.81 6.50
CA ASN A 78 -19.43 16.00 6.92
C ASN A 78 -20.04 17.31 6.36
N THR A 79 -21.35 17.49 6.51
CA THR A 79 -22.04 18.80 6.48
C THR A 79 -21.82 19.55 7.80
N ILE A 80 -20.67 19.35 8.44
CA ILE A 80 -20.20 20.14 9.57
C ILE A 80 -19.65 21.43 8.98
N ASP A 81 -20.47 22.48 9.03
CA ASP A 81 -20.04 23.82 8.65
C ASP A 81 -19.10 24.38 9.74
N ASN A 82 -17.80 24.16 9.55
CA ASN A 82 -16.74 24.69 10.40
C ASN A 82 -16.62 26.21 10.28
N ASP A 83 -17.19 26.80 9.22
CA ASP A 83 -17.20 28.24 8.95
C ASP A 83 -18.55 28.89 9.33
N ALA A 84 -19.49 28.16 9.94
CA ALA A 84 -20.82 28.66 10.30
C ALA A 84 -20.77 29.94 11.16
N GLY A 85 -19.73 30.05 12.00
CA GLY A 85 -19.47 31.21 12.84
C GLY A 85 -18.48 32.23 12.25
N ALA A 86 -18.05 32.11 10.99
CA ALA A 86 -17.05 33.00 10.39
C ALA A 86 -17.48 34.48 10.35
N ASP A 87 -18.77 34.73 10.10
CA ASP A 87 -19.38 36.07 10.12
C ASP A 87 -19.87 36.50 11.53
N TRP A 88 -19.61 35.68 12.56
CA TRP A 88 -20.03 35.99 13.92
C TRP A 88 -19.31 37.21 14.48
N HIS A 89 -20.08 38.02 15.21
CA HIS A 89 -19.58 39.18 15.94
C HIS A 89 -20.38 39.36 17.25
N ALA A 90 -19.71 39.88 18.27
CA ALA A 90 -20.32 40.15 19.57
C ALA A 90 -21.42 41.21 19.49
N THR A 91 -22.51 41.02 20.23
CA THR A 91 -23.64 41.94 20.26
C THR A 91 -23.22 43.27 20.93
N THR A 92 -23.33 44.38 20.20
CA THR A 92 -22.78 45.67 20.64
C THR A 92 -23.71 46.46 21.57
N ASP A 93 -25.02 46.33 21.40
CA ASP A 93 -26.06 46.98 22.21
C ASP A 93 -27.22 45.98 22.44
N PRO A 94 -27.02 44.95 23.28
CA PRO A 94 -27.98 43.86 23.46
C PRO A 94 -29.22 44.29 24.27
N GLU A 95 -30.41 43.84 23.86
CA GLU A 95 -31.66 44.13 24.57
C GLU A 95 -31.73 43.47 25.96
N ALA A 96 -31.85 44.30 27.01
CA ALA A 96 -31.90 43.84 28.40
C ALA A 96 -33.21 43.14 28.81
N THR A 97 -34.24 43.20 27.96
CA THR A 97 -35.53 42.53 28.16
C THR A 97 -36.12 42.09 26.83
N ILE A 98 -36.65 40.85 26.77
CA ILE A 98 -37.23 40.28 25.55
C ILE A 98 -38.39 41.15 25.05
N THR A 99 -38.14 41.91 23.98
CA THR A 99 -39.13 42.81 23.37
C THR A 99 -39.33 42.42 21.90
N PRO A 100 -40.53 41.91 21.52
CA PRO A 100 -40.76 41.39 20.17
C PRO A 100 -40.50 42.43 19.07
N GLY A 101 -39.65 42.07 18.10
CA GLY A 101 -39.26 42.95 16.99
C GLY A 101 -38.11 43.91 17.32
N GLN A 102 -37.47 43.77 18.49
CA GLN A 102 -36.27 44.53 18.88
C GLN A 102 -35.06 43.64 19.18
N MET A 103 -35.25 42.34 19.40
CA MET A 103 -34.16 41.40 19.64
C MET A 103 -33.31 41.25 18.38
N ARG A 104 -32.01 40.99 18.54
CA ARG A 104 -31.08 40.63 17.46
C ARG A 104 -31.62 39.48 16.59
N SER A 105 -32.30 38.52 17.21
CA SER A 105 -32.94 37.39 16.51
C SER A 105 -34.18 37.76 15.67
N ASP A 106 -34.73 38.97 15.82
CA ASP A 106 -35.79 39.51 14.94
C ASP A 106 -35.20 40.25 13.72
N THR A 107 -33.90 40.58 13.74
CA THR A 107 -33.21 41.38 12.71
C THR A 107 -32.13 40.63 11.94
N GLU A 108 -31.54 39.58 12.53
CA GLU A 108 -30.49 38.75 11.97
C GLU A 108 -30.93 37.28 11.92
N ASP A 109 -30.48 36.54 10.90
CA ASP A 109 -30.69 35.09 10.83
C ASP A 109 -29.97 34.41 11.99
N ILE A 110 -30.63 33.42 12.62
CA ILE A 110 -30.06 32.68 13.76
C ILE A 110 -29.19 31.53 13.23
N PRO A 111 -27.85 31.57 13.39
CA PRO A 111 -26.98 30.52 12.90
C PRO A 111 -26.99 29.30 13.84
N GLY A 112 -26.32 28.22 13.45
CA GLY A 112 -26.08 27.05 14.31
C GLY A 112 -27.30 26.21 14.72
N GLY A 113 -28.49 26.52 14.19
CA GLY A 113 -29.72 25.77 14.48
C GLY A 113 -30.38 26.06 15.83
N PHE A 114 -29.99 27.14 16.51
CA PHE A 114 -30.61 27.58 17.76
C PHE A 114 -32.03 28.13 17.51
N THR A 115 -32.91 28.00 18.51
CA THR A 115 -34.26 28.58 18.46
C THR A 115 -34.23 30.09 18.71
N LYS A 116 -35.28 30.80 18.28
CA LYS A 116 -35.46 32.23 18.63
C LYS A 116 -35.49 32.43 20.14
N GLU A 117 -36.15 31.54 20.87
CA GLU A 117 -36.22 31.57 22.33
C GLU A 117 -34.88 31.31 23.02
N GLU A 118 -33.90 30.69 22.34
CA GLU A 118 -32.53 30.55 22.81
C GLU A 118 -31.71 31.81 22.52
N ALA A 119 -31.79 32.33 21.29
CA ALA A 119 -31.12 33.55 20.85
C ALA A 119 -31.55 34.79 21.68
N ASP A 120 -32.86 34.96 21.92
CA ASP A 120 -33.42 36.04 22.73
C ASP A 120 -32.94 35.96 24.20
N ARG A 121 -32.76 34.74 24.73
CA ARG A 121 -32.19 34.54 26.08
C ARG A 121 -30.69 34.83 26.11
N ALA A 122 -29.96 34.46 25.06
CA ALA A 122 -28.54 34.72 24.96
C ALA A 122 -28.25 36.23 24.95
N GLU A 123 -29.02 37.00 24.19
CA GLU A 123 -28.90 38.46 24.14
C GLU A 123 -29.20 39.13 25.50
N VAL A 124 -30.29 38.75 26.18
CA VAL A 124 -30.60 39.27 27.52
C VAL A 124 -29.50 38.91 28.54
N GLN A 125 -28.84 37.76 28.39
CA GLN A 125 -27.69 37.40 29.20
C GLN A 125 -26.46 38.26 28.87
N GLU A 126 -26.16 38.52 27.60
CA GLU A 126 -25.08 39.42 27.16
C GLU A 126 -25.31 40.84 27.73
N ALA A 127 -26.55 41.35 27.70
CA ALA A 127 -26.91 42.64 28.30
C ALA A 127 -26.66 42.68 29.82
N ALA A 128 -27.05 41.62 30.54
CA ALA A 128 -26.80 41.51 31.97
C ALA A 128 -25.29 41.42 32.30
N GLU A 129 -24.49 40.77 31.45
CA GLU A 129 -23.04 40.68 31.59
C GLU A 129 -22.36 42.03 31.33
N GLN A 130 -22.75 42.74 30.26
CA GLN A 130 -22.23 44.08 29.96
C GLN A 130 -22.57 45.08 31.08
N GLN A 131 -23.80 45.07 31.61
CA GLN A 131 -24.16 45.93 32.75
C GLN A 131 -23.34 45.58 34.00
N ALA A 132 -23.15 44.29 34.29
CA ALA A 132 -22.34 43.86 35.44
C ALA A 132 -20.86 44.27 35.31
N GLU A 133 -20.30 44.28 34.10
CA GLU A 133 -18.94 44.78 33.85
C GLU A 133 -18.86 46.30 34.03
N GLN A 134 -19.82 47.06 33.50
CA GLN A 134 -19.91 48.52 33.69
C GLN A 134 -20.01 48.89 35.18
N ASP A 135 -20.87 48.21 35.95
CA ASP A 135 -21.03 48.41 37.40
C ASP A 135 -19.73 48.11 38.16
N ARG A 136 -19.02 47.04 37.77
CA ARG A 136 -17.73 46.65 38.37
C ARG A 136 -16.60 47.60 38.01
N ALA A 137 -16.64 48.23 36.83
CA ALA A 137 -15.71 49.28 36.43
C ALA A 137 -15.98 50.60 37.18
N ALA A 138 -17.25 50.94 37.42
CA ALA A 138 -17.67 52.16 38.11
C ALA A 138 -17.41 52.13 39.63
N ASN A 139 -17.42 50.95 40.27
CA ASN A 139 -17.41 50.84 41.73
C ASN A 139 -16.27 49.94 42.28
N PRO A 140 -15.22 50.52 42.89
CA PRO A 140 -14.11 49.76 43.49
C PRO A 140 -14.54 48.78 44.60
N LEU A 141 -15.63 49.07 45.31
CA LEU A 141 -16.17 48.22 46.37
C LEU A 141 -16.91 47.01 45.78
N ALA A 142 -17.67 47.19 44.69
CA ALA A 142 -18.25 46.08 43.94
C ALA A 142 -17.15 45.17 43.35
N ARG A 143 -16.06 45.77 42.83
CA ARG A 143 -14.89 45.03 42.33
C ARG A 143 -14.20 44.18 43.41
N ALA A 144 -14.20 44.64 44.67
CA ALA A 144 -13.57 43.98 45.81
C ALA A 144 -14.48 42.99 46.57
N LEU A 145 -15.81 43.16 46.50
CA LEU A 145 -16.80 42.28 47.14
C LEU A 145 -17.28 41.14 46.24
N ALA A 146 -17.08 41.25 44.91
CA ALA A 146 -17.28 40.13 44.01
C ALA A 146 -16.37 38.95 44.41
N ALA A 147 -16.90 37.73 44.34
CA ALA A 147 -16.10 36.52 44.42
C ALA A 147 -14.99 36.54 43.34
N ALA A 148 -13.96 35.69 43.52
CA ALA A 148 -12.96 35.47 42.48
C ALA A 148 -13.68 35.25 41.13
N PRO A 149 -13.29 35.94 40.06
CA PRO A 149 -14.12 36.05 38.87
C PRO A 149 -14.31 34.67 38.25
N VAL A 150 -15.50 34.11 38.41
CA VAL A 150 -16.03 33.11 37.48
C VAL A 150 -16.32 33.92 36.22
N ASN A 151 -15.27 34.09 35.41
CA ASN A 151 -15.25 34.96 34.25
C ASN A 151 -16.00 34.23 33.14
N CYS A 152 -17.32 34.26 33.25
CA CYS A 152 -18.25 33.63 32.34
C CYS A 152 -18.67 34.62 31.26
N THR A 153 -18.91 34.10 30.06
CA THR A 153 -19.46 34.88 28.94
C THR A 153 -20.47 34.03 28.19
N THR A 154 -21.59 34.64 27.85
CA THR A 154 -22.56 34.13 26.87
C THR A 154 -22.12 34.53 25.46
N TYR A 155 -22.36 33.68 24.46
CA TYR A 155 -22.01 33.95 23.06
C TYR A 155 -23.23 33.73 22.17
N TRP A 156 -23.89 34.81 21.76
CA TRP A 156 -25.10 34.74 20.92
C TRP A 156 -24.90 33.88 19.65
N PRO A 157 -25.89 33.06 19.23
CA PRO A 157 -27.22 32.87 19.80
C PRO A 157 -27.28 31.81 20.92
N SER A 158 -26.13 31.29 21.39
CA SER A 158 -26.10 30.26 22.42
C SER A 158 -26.33 30.84 23.82
N PRO A 159 -27.32 30.35 24.59
CA PRO A 159 -27.61 30.84 25.95
C PRO A 159 -26.75 30.15 27.03
N TYR A 160 -25.72 29.40 26.62
CA TYR A 160 -24.82 28.66 27.50
C TYR A 160 -23.54 29.46 27.79
N LYS A 161 -23.08 29.41 29.04
CA LYS A 161 -21.95 30.19 29.54
C LYS A 161 -20.66 29.39 29.53
N VAL A 162 -19.62 29.95 28.91
CA VAL A 162 -18.25 29.42 29.00
C VAL A 162 -17.48 30.23 30.02
N CYS A 163 -16.80 29.57 30.95
CA CYS A 163 -16.20 30.22 32.13
C CYS A 163 -14.69 29.93 32.27
N GLY A 164 -13.99 30.86 32.93
CA GLY A 164 -12.62 30.65 33.44
C GLY A 164 -11.61 30.24 32.35
N ALA A 165 -10.74 29.27 32.67
CA ALA A 165 -9.67 28.83 31.76
C ALA A 165 -10.20 28.18 30.47
N ILE A 166 -11.40 27.58 30.50
CA ILE A 166 -12.05 27.06 29.29
C ILE A 166 -12.44 28.23 28.38
N ARG A 167 -12.99 29.31 28.96
CA ARG A 167 -13.32 30.52 28.20
C ARG A 167 -12.08 31.20 27.63
N GLU A 168 -11.04 31.39 28.46
CA GLU A 168 -9.76 31.95 28.00
C GLU A 168 -9.18 31.17 26.82
N LYS A 169 -9.33 29.84 26.82
CA LYS A 169 -8.93 29.00 25.68
C LYS A 169 -9.81 29.18 24.45
N TYR A 170 -11.13 29.21 24.64
CA TYR A 170 -12.12 29.40 23.59
C TYR A 170 -11.95 30.76 22.88
N ASP A 171 -11.86 31.85 23.66
CA ASP A 171 -11.57 33.20 23.17
C ASP A 171 -10.26 33.22 22.37
N ALA A 172 -9.19 32.58 22.87
CA ALA A 172 -7.88 32.55 22.24
C ALA A 172 -7.81 31.79 20.90
N ILE A 173 -8.79 30.92 20.59
CA ILE A 173 -8.89 30.24 19.29
C ILE A 173 -9.91 30.90 18.34
N GLY A 174 -10.56 32.00 18.76
CA GLY A 174 -11.54 32.75 17.96
C GLY A 174 -12.97 32.76 18.52
N GLY A 175 -13.24 32.04 19.60
CA GLY A 175 -14.60 31.90 20.14
C GLY A 175 -15.53 31.28 19.09
N PRO A 176 -16.72 31.87 18.83
CA PRO A 176 -17.64 31.35 17.82
C PRO A 176 -17.09 31.36 16.39
N THR A 177 -16.09 32.20 16.06
CA THR A 177 -15.42 32.19 14.74
C THR A 177 -14.39 31.05 14.60
N SER A 178 -14.15 30.30 15.67
CA SER A 178 -13.29 29.11 15.65
C SER A 178 -14.03 27.89 15.11
N PHE A 179 -13.26 26.86 14.72
CA PHE A 179 -13.78 25.58 14.27
C PHE A 179 -14.77 24.89 15.23
N LEU A 180 -14.76 25.23 16.53
CA LEU A 180 -15.73 24.69 17.50
C LEU A 180 -17.14 25.27 17.34
N THR A 181 -17.24 26.49 16.81
CA THR A 181 -18.43 27.35 16.83
C THR A 181 -19.06 27.42 18.23
N TRP A 182 -20.38 27.57 18.36
CA TRP A 182 -21.02 27.96 19.62
C TRP A 182 -20.98 26.91 20.75
N PRO A 183 -21.06 27.34 22.02
CA PRO A 183 -21.25 26.45 23.16
C PRO A 183 -22.61 25.74 23.10
N LYS A 184 -22.67 24.52 23.64
CA LYS A 184 -23.88 23.68 23.80
C LYS A 184 -24.17 23.29 25.26
N SER A 185 -23.28 23.64 26.18
CA SER A 185 -23.49 23.44 27.61
C SER A 185 -22.83 24.54 28.42
N ASP A 186 -23.33 24.81 29.63
CA ASP A 186 -22.57 25.46 30.68
C ASP A 186 -21.36 24.59 31.09
N GLU A 187 -20.47 25.10 31.94
CA GLU A 187 -19.33 24.35 32.46
C GLU A 187 -19.79 23.12 33.26
N LEU A 188 -19.52 21.93 32.71
CA LEU A 188 -19.82 20.64 33.33
C LEU A 188 -18.61 20.13 34.13
N GLY A 189 -18.88 19.52 35.29
CA GLY A 189 -17.91 18.64 35.94
C GLY A 189 -17.79 17.31 35.20
N VAL A 190 -16.64 16.66 35.31
CA VAL A 190 -16.40 15.31 34.74
C VAL A 190 -16.32 14.26 35.86
N PRO A 191 -16.52 12.96 35.56
CA PRO A 191 -16.68 11.90 36.58
C PRO A 191 -15.59 11.76 37.64
N ASP A 192 -14.36 12.22 37.40
CA ASP A 192 -13.27 12.17 38.39
C ASP A 192 -13.38 13.23 39.50
N GLY A 193 -14.29 14.21 39.35
CA GLY A 193 -14.50 15.31 40.30
C GLY A 193 -13.42 16.39 40.30
N VAL A 194 -12.45 16.34 39.37
CA VAL A 194 -11.33 17.28 39.27
C VAL A 194 -11.43 18.12 37.99
N GLY A 195 -11.67 17.47 36.85
CA GLY A 195 -11.73 18.16 35.56
C GLY A 195 -13.05 18.91 35.32
N ARG A 196 -13.01 19.75 34.29
CA ARG A 196 -14.16 20.52 33.80
C ARG A 196 -14.22 20.47 32.28
N ARG A 197 -15.41 20.61 31.71
CA ARG A 197 -15.59 20.70 30.26
C ARG A 197 -16.74 21.63 29.87
N ASN A 198 -16.64 22.26 28.70
CA ASN A 198 -17.80 22.75 27.96
C ASN A 198 -17.93 21.92 26.68
N GLU A 199 -19.17 21.65 26.29
CA GLU A 199 -19.52 21.09 24.98
C GLU A 199 -19.78 22.23 23.99
N PHE A 200 -19.41 22.05 22.73
CA PHE A 200 -19.60 22.97 21.61
C PHE A 200 -20.24 22.21 20.45
N VAL A 201 -20.69 22.89 19.39
CA VAL A 201 -21.30 22.20 18.23
C VAL A 201 -20.32 21.21 17.60
N ASN A 202 -19.06 21.62 17.39
CA ASN A 202 -18.06 20.84 16.66
C ASN A 202 -16.97 20.23 17.56
N GLY A 203 -17.20 20.17 18.87
CA GLY A 203 -16.28 19.49 19.79
C GLY A 203 -16.48 19.85 21.25
N PHE A 204 -15.37 19.80 21.99
CA PHE A 204 -15.31 19.99 23.43
C PHE A 204 -14.10 20.86 23.77
N ILE A 205 -14.13 21.55 24.91
CA ILE A 205 -12.90 22.00 25.57
C ILE A 205 -12.90 21.38 26.96
N TYR A 206 -11.86 20.62 27.27
CA TYR A 206 -11.62 20.04 28.59
C TYR A 206 -10.51 20.79 29.30
N TRP A 207 -10.69 21.00 30.61
CA TRP A 207 -9.70 21.58 31.51
C TRP A 207 -9.39 20.64 32.67
N HIS A 208 -8.10 20.53 33.00
CA HIS A 208 -7.61 19.88 34.21
C HIS A 208 -6.43 20.69 34.80
N PRO A 209 -6.30 20.82 36.14
CA PRO A 209 -5.30 21.71 36.76
C PRO A 209 -3.83 21.40 36.42
N THR A 210 -3.51 20.20 35.93
CA THR A 210 -2.14 19.82 35.52
C THR A 210 -1.88 19.88 34.02
N THR A 211 -2.91 20.04 33.17
CA THR A 211 -2.76 20.07 31.71
C THR A 211 -3.19 21.41 31.10
N GLY A 212 -4.12 22.13 31.72
CA GLY A 212 -4.73 23.33 31.16
C GLY A 212 -6.00 23.02 30.37
N ALA A 213 -6.49 24.00 29.61
CA ALA A 213 -7.67 23.88 28.77
C ALA A 213 -7.29 23.57 27.32
N HIS A 214 -7.83 22.49 26.75
CA HIS A 214 -7.56 22.07 25.37
C HIS A 214 -8.84 21.68 24.62
N PRO A 215 -8.97 22.09 23.35
CA PRO A 215 -10.06 21.69 22.48
C PRO A 215 -9.85 20.25 21.98
N VAL A 216 -10.93 19.49 21.86
CA VAL A 216 -10.97 18.17 21.20
C VAL A 216 -12.10 18.23 20.18
N THR A 217 -11.81 18.03 18.90
CA THR A 217 -12.82 18.03 17.82
C THR A 217 -13.79 16.86 17.98
N THR A 218 -15.00 16.96 17.42
CA THR A 218 -15.92 15.80 17.32
C THR A 218 -15.21 14.59 16.72
N HIS A 219 -14.42 14.77 15.66
CA HIS A 219 -13.64 13.70 15.03
C HIS A 219 -12.68 13.01 16.01
N PHE A 220 -11.75 13.75 16.64
CA PHE A 220 -10.80 13.17 17.61
C PHE A 220 -11.49 12.61 18.85
N SER A 221 -12.64 13.19 19.25
CA SER A 221 -13.42 12.68 20.37
C SER A 221 -13.96 11.26 20.16
N THR A 222 -14.16 10.80 18.91
CA THR A 222 -14.63 9.42 18.64
C THR A 222 -13.68 8.35 19.17
N VAL A 223 -12.37 8.54 18.95
CA VAL A 223 -11.32 7.64 19.46
C VAL A 223 -11.13 7.81 20.95
N TRP A 224 -11.17 9.04 21.46
CA TRP A 224 -11.07 9.26 22.90
C TRP A 224 -12.24 8.62 23.67
N ALA A 225 -13.46 8.73 23.14
CA ALA A 225 -14.67 8.15 23.69
C ALA A 225 -14.61 6.63 23.78
N ARG A 226 -14.24 5.94 22.69
CA ARG A 226 -14.12 4.47 22.68
C ARG A 226 -12.99 3.95 23.57
N ASN A 227 -12.02 4.82 23.93
CA ASN A 227 -10.97 4.53 24.91
C ASN A 227 -11.30 4.98 26.35
N GLY A 228 -12.53 5.45 26.61
CA GLY A 228 -13.03 5.76 27.96
C GLY A 228 -12.93 7.21 28.40
N TRP A 229 -12.75 8.17 27.49
CA TRP A 229 -12.62 9.60 27.78
C TRP A 229 -11.49 9.90 28.80
N GLU A 230 -11.65 10.92 29.66
CA GLU A 230 -10.65 11.33 30.65
C GLU A 230 -10.38 10.27 31.74
N ALA A 231 -11.37 9.44 32.07
CA ALA A 231 -11.20 8.26 32.93
C ALA A 231 -10.43 7.12 32.23
N GLY A 232 -10.41 7.13 30.90
CA GLY A 232 -9.84 6.12 30.01
C GLY A 232 -8.31 6.09 29.95
N ARG A 233 -7.75 5.17 29.14
CA ARG A 233 -6.29 4.94 29.10
C ARG A 233 -5.50 6.20 28.78
N LEU A 234 -5.99 7.04 27.87
CA LEU A 234 -5.34 8.26 27.41
C LEU A 234 -5.26 9.38 28.48
N GLY A 235 -6.28 9.50 29.34
CA GLY A 235 -6.40 10.61 30.30
C GLY A 235 -6.86 11.91 29.65
N TYR A 236 -6.49 13.06 30.21
CA TYR A 236 -6.81 14.38 29.67
C TYR A 236 -5.94 14.77 28.48
N PRO A 237 -6.44 15.62 27.55
CA PRO A 237 -5.60 16.26 26.54
C PRO A 237 -4.53 17.16 27.18
N THR A 238 -3.35 17.19 26.55
CA THR A 238 -2.15 17.99 26.92
C THR A 238 -1.68 18.90 25.80
N THR A 239 -2.26 18.75 24.60
CA THR A 239 -2.12 19.67 23.47
C THR A 239 -3.48 19.90 22.85
N ASP A 240 -3.57 20.94 22.03
CA ASP A 240 -4.61 21.05 21.01
C ASP A 240 -4.37 19.98 19.92
N GLU A 241 -5.27 19.90 18.94
CA GLU A 241 -5.06 19.12 17.71
C GLU A 241 -4.09 19.85 16.76
N LEU A 242 -2.97 19.20 16.44
CA LEU A 242 -1.87 19.76 15.66
C LEU A 242 -1.78 19.09 14.28
N GLY A 243 -1.59 19.86 13.22
CA GLY A 243 -1.20 19.32 11.92
C GLY A 243 0.25 18.81 11.96
N LEU A 244 0.52 17.67 11.31
CA LEU A 244 1.84 17.08 11.19
C LEU A 244 2.63 17.69 10.02
N SER A 245 3.96 17.56 10.07
CA SER A 245 4.88 18.21 9.12
C SER A 245 4.82 17.67 7.69
N ASP A 246 4.19 16.52 7.48
CA ASP A 246 3.93 15.96 6.15
C ASP A 246 2.73 16.62 5.44
N GLY A 247 1.91 17.38 6.16
CA GLY A 247 0.69 17.99 5.66
C GLY A 247 -0.46 17.00 5.41
N ILE A 248 -0.33 15.75 5.84
CA ILE A 248 -1.32 14.67 5.64
C ILE A 248 -2.07 14.39 6.93
N GLY A 249 -1.35 14.25 8.05
CA GLY A 249 -1.94 13.83 9.31
C GLY A 249 -2.14 14.94 10.33
N ARG A 250 -2.89 14.61 11.38
CA ARG A 250 -3.07 15.42 12.58
C ARG A 250 -2.83 14.58 13.83
N LYS A 251 -2.39 15.21 14.91
CA LYS A 251 -2.08 14.58 16.19
C LYS A 251 -2.66 15.39 17.34
N GLN A 252 -3.21 14.71 18.34
CA GLN A 252 -3.45 15.29 19.66
C GLN A 252 -2.77 14.44 20.73
N SER A 253 -2.11 15.09 21.68
CA SER A 253 -1.45 14.41 22.79
C SER A 253 -2.32 14.47 24.05
N PHE A 254 -2.31 13.37 24.79
CA PHE A 254 -3.00 13.18 26.05
C PHE A 254 -1.98 12.82 27.14
N GLN A 255 -2.39 12.77 28.40
CA GLN A 255 -1.50 12.52 29.54
C GLN A 255 -0.71 11.20 29.44
N ARG A 256 -1.27 10.18 28.78
CA ARG A 256 -0.71 8.82 28.73
C ARG A 256 -0.62 8.23 27.33
N GLY A 257 -0.91 8.99 26.29
CA GLY A 257 -0.92 8.52 24.90
C GLY A 257 -1.23 9.62 23.90
N HIS A 258 -1.44 9.23 22.65
CA HIS A 258 -1.68 10.13 21.54
C HIS A 258 -2.80 9.59 20.65
N ILE A 259 -3.59 10.49 20.06
CA ILE A 259 -4.47 10.17 18.94
C ILE A 259 -3.82 10.72 17.69
N TYR A 260 -3.78 9.91 16.63
CA TYR A 260 -3.30 10.26 15.30
C TYR A 260 -4.41 10.03 14.28
N GLY A 261 -4.61 11.00 13.39
CA GLY A 261 -5.57 10.95 12.29
C GLY A 261 -4.89 11.19 10.95
N SER A 262 -5.30 10.45 9.93
CA SER A 262 -4.84 10.59 8.54
C SER A 262 -5.88 10.03 7.57
N LEU A 263 -5.61 10.04 6.26
CA LEU A 263 -6.43 9.34 5.26
C LEU A 263 -6.54 7.82 5.51
N ALA A 264 -5.65 7.23 6.30
CA ALA A 264 -5.72 5.82 6.68
C ALA A 264 -6.65 5.54 7.89
N GLY A 265 -7.21 6.57 8.50
CA GLY A 265 -8.09 6.47 9.67
C GLY A 265 -7.58 7.24 10.90
N LEU A 266 -8.26 7.01 12.02
CA LEU A 266 -8.05 7.68 13.31
C LEU A 266 -7.86 6.62 14.41
N ALA A 267 -6.75 6.71 15.14
CA ALA A 267 -6.31 5.68 16.09
C ALA A 267 -5.55 6.24 17.30
N SER A 268 -5.66 5.57 18.45
CA SER A 268 -4.85 5.82 19.64
C SER A 268 -3.57 4.97 19.68
N ILE A 269 -2.50 5.55 20.22
CA ILE A 269 -1.21 4.88 20.43
C ILE A 269 -0.55 5.40 21.71
N GLU A 270 -0.03 4.50 22.54
CA GLU A 270 0.51 4.83 23.86
C GLU A 270 1.74 4.00 24.25
N GLY A 271 2.37 4.38 25.37
CA GLY A 271 3.41 3.62 26.05
C GLY A 271 4.57 3.15 25.16
N LEU A 272 4.99 1.90 25.39
CA LEU A 272 6.18 1.32 24.74
C LEU A 272 5.96 1.02 23.26
N ILE A 273 4.71 0.92 22.78
CA ILE A 273 4.40 0.81 21.35
C ILE A 273 4.62 2.17 20.67
N TYR A 274 4.13 3.27 21.27
CA TYR A 274 4.41 4.62 20.80
C TYR A 274 5.92 4.92 20.79
N ASP A 275 6.63 4.67 21.89
CA ASP A 275 8.08 4.91 21.99
C ASP A 275 8.85 4.18 20.89
N LYS A 276 8.45 2.93 20.60
CA LYS A 276 9.06 2.12 19.54
C LYS A 276 8.75 2.67 18.15
N TRP A 277 7.50 3.00 17.88
CA TRP A 277 7.08 3.54 16.58
C TRP A 277 7.79 4.87 16.27
N VAL A 278 7.92 5.76 17.26
CA VAL A 278 8.73 6.98 17.16
C VAL A 278 10.19 6.67 16.88
N ALA A 279 10.78 5.69 17.56
CA ALA A 279 12.16 5.25 17.30
C ALA A 279 12.36 4.67 15.89
N THR A 280 11.31 4.16 15.24
CA THR A 280 11.31 3.70 13.83
C THR A 280 11.01 4.79 12.80
N GLY A 281 10.86 6.06 13.22
CA GLY A 281 10.60 7.21 12.33
C GLY A 281 9.16 7.73 12.32
N ALA A 282 8.30 7.23 13.23
CA ALA A 282 6.89 7.62 13.35
C ALA A 282 6.13 7.53 12.01
N GLU A 283 5.28 8.52 11.69
CA GLU A 283 4.50 8.56 10.45
C GLU A 283 5.35 8.61 9.17
N GLY A 284 6.61 9.07 9.25
CA GLY A 284 7.57 9.04 8.15
C GLY A 284 8.39 7.75 8.06
N GLY A 285 8.20 6.82 9.00
CA GLY A 285 8.85 5.52 9.04
C GLY A 285 8.14 4.44 8.19
N PRO A 286 8.69 3.23 8.10
CA PRO A 286 8.16 2.15 7.25
C PRO A 286 6.77 1.64 7.67
N LEU A 287 6.35 1.89 8.91
CA LEU A 287 5.00 1.57 9.39
C LEU A 287 3.95 2.60 8.93
N GLY A 288 4.33 3.87 8.71
CA GLY A 288 3.37 4.94 8.47
C GLY A 288 2.44 5.19 9.66
N TYR A 289 1.20 5.62 9.37
CA TYR A 289 0.18 5.94 10.38
C TYR A 289 -0.43 4.71 11.06
N PRO A 290 -0.82 4.80 12.35
CA PRO A 290 -1.63 3.78 13.00
C PRO A 290 -3.05 3.74 12.42
N THR A 291 -3.60 2.53 12.30
CA THR A 291 -4.94 2.25 11.73
C THR A 291 -5.90 1.63 12.75
N THR A 292 -5.39 1.16 13.89
CA THR A 292 -6.19 0.71 15.05
C THR A 292 -5.65 1.29 16.33
N ASP A 293 -6.51 1.39 17.34
CA ASP A 293 -6.13 1.61 18.74
C ASP A 293 -5.23 0.48 19.28
N GLU A 294 -4.60 0.72 20.43
CA GLU A 294 -3.77 -0.28 21.12
C GLU A 294 -4.65 -1.37 21.74
N ALA A 295 -4.72 -2.53 21.08
CA ALA A 295 -5.48 -3.69 21.53
C ALA A 295 -4.64 -4.62 22.44
N SER A 296 -5.29 -5.39 23.31
CA SER A 296 -4.68 -6.57 23.94
C SER A 296 -4.60 -7.71 22.91
N THR A 297 -3.59 -8.56 23.01
CA THR A 297 -3.56 -9.83 22.27
C THR A 297 -4.59 -10.83 22.85
N PRO A 298 -5.13 -11.76 22.03
CA PRO A 298 -6.05 -12.82 22.47
C PRO A 298 -5.60 -13.67 23.67
N ASP A 299 -4.30 -13.84 23.90
CA ASP A 299 -3.75 -14.56 25.07
C ASP A 299 -3.77 -13.72 26.37
N GLY A 300 -4.05 -12.42 26.27
CA GLY A 300 -4.07 -11.47 27.37
C GLY A 300 -2.70 -11.01 27.88
N VAL A 301 -1.59 -11.37 27.24
CA VAL A 301 -0.23 -11.10 27.73
C VAL A 301 0.40 -9.88 27.06
N GLY A 302 0.27 -9.78 25.74
CA GLY A 302 0.82 -8.72 24.92
C GLY A 302 -0.19 -7.63 24.55
N ARG A 303 0.29 -6.66 23.78
CA ARG A 303 -0.51 -5.58 23.18
C ARG A 303 -0.02 -5.28 21.78
N PHE A 304 -0.87 -4.74 20.91
CA PHE A 304 -0.46 -4.35 19.56
C PHE A 304 -1.25 -3.17 19.00
N ASN A 305 -0.64 -2.47 18.06
CA ASN A 305 -1.31 -1.57 17.12
C ASN A 305 -1.10 -2.07 15.69
N ARG A 306 -2.10 -1.86 14.82
CA ARG A 306 -1.93 -1.98 13.36
C ARG A 306 -1.58 -0.62 12.77
N PHE A 307 -0.84 -0.64 11.68
CA PHE A 307 -0.38 0.52 10.92
C PHE A 307 -0.60 0.27 9.43
N VAL A 308 -0.42 1.30 8.59
CA VAL A 308 -0.52 1.17 7.13
C VAL A 308 0.50 0.17 6.57
N GLY A 309 1.74 0.19 7.08
CA GLY A 309 2.85 -0.65 6.61
C GLY A 309 3.09 -1.95 7.39
N GLY A 310 2.27 -2.27 8.40
CA GLY A 310 2.43 -3.49 9.19
C GLY A 310 1.78 -3.44 10.57
N MET A 311 2.36 -4.16 11.53
CA MET A 311 1.92 -4.16 12.93
C MET A 311 3.10 -3.91 13.88
N LEU A 312 2.81 -3.47 15.10
CA LEU A 312 3.80 -3.33 16.16
C LEU A 312 3.25 -4.02 17.42
N TYR A 313 3.93 -5.07 17.86
CA TYR A 313 3.57 -5.87 19.02
C TYR A 313 4.49 -5.57 20.20
N TRP A 314 3.92 -5.51 21.39
CA TRP A 314 4.63 -5.44 22.66
C TRP A 314 4.36 -6.66 23.54
N HIS A 315 5.40 -7.16 24.20
CA HIS A 315 5.32 -8.24 25.18
C HIS A 315 6.20 -7.91 26.42
N PRO A 316 5.76 -8.17 27.66
CA PRO A 316 6.45 -7.74 28.88
C PRO A 316 7.90 -8.24 29.06
N THR A 317 8.26 -9.38 28.45
CA THR A 317 9.64 -9.93 28.53
C THR A 317 10.53 -9.60 27.33
N HIS A 318 9.96 -9.07 26.24
CA HIS A 318 10.68 -8.89 24.98
C HIS A 318 10.75 -7.42 24.55
N GLY A 319 9.79 -6.60 24.96
CA GLY A 319 9.68 -5.21 24.52
C GLY A 319 8.74 -5.09 23.33
N ALA A 320 8.90 -4.01 22.57
CA ALA A 320 8.04 -3.67 21.44
C ALA A 320 8.83 -3.81 20.12
N HIS A 321 8.24 -4.50 19.14
CA HIS A 321 8.85 -4.85 17.86
C HIS A 321 7.90 -4.64 16.68
N PRO A 322 8.36 -4.05 15.56
CA PRO A 322 7.59 -3.95 14.33
C PRO A 322 7.66 -5.25 13.51
N ILE A 323 6.58 -5.60 12.82
CA ILE A 323 6.51 -6.69 11.85
C ILE A 323 5.82 -6.14 10.59
N THR A 324 6.49 -6.27 9.44
CA THR A 324 6.11 -5.60 8.18
C THR A 324 6.28 -6.53 6.99
N GLY A 325 5.53 -6.29 5.92
CA GLY A 325 5.69 -6.98 4.63
C GLY A 325 5.48 -8.49 4.71
N ASP A 326 6.20 -9.25 3.89
CA ASP A 326 6.04 -10.70 3.74
C ASP A 326 6.34 -11.53 5.01
N ILE A 327 7.10 -10.95 5.96
CA ILE A 327 7.28 -11.53 7.29
C ILE A 327 5.97 -11.48 8.10
N LEU A 328 5.21 -10.38 8.00
CA LEU A 328 3.91 -10.24 8.67
C LEU A 328 2.91 -11.23 8.09
N ASP A 329 2.86 -11.38 6.76
CA ASP A 329 1.96 -12.32 6.08
C ASP A 329 2.25 -13.77 6.48
N GLN A 330 3.53 -14.19 6.43
CA GLN A 330 3.95 -15.52 6.87
C GLN A 330 3.67 -15.80 8.36
N TRP A 331 3.72 -14.78 9.22
CA TRP A 331 3.41 -14.91 10.64
C TRP A 331 1.90 -14.97 10.89
N ALA A 332 1.11 -14.20 10.14
CA ALA A 332 -0.34 -14.22 10.15
C ALA A 332 -0.89 -15.60 9.77
N ASP A 333 -0.37 -16.20 8.69
CA ASP A 333 -0.73 -17.55 8.24
C ASP A 333 -0.40 -18.65 9.27
N GLN A 334 0.55 -18.38 10.16
CA GLN A 334 0.93 -19.27 11.27
C GLN A 334 0.15 -19.02 12.57
N GLY A 335 -0.80 -18.07 12.58
CA GLY A 335 -1.65 -17.75 13.72
C GLY A 335 -1.13 -16.65 14.64
N TYR A 336 -0.28 -15.75 14.14
CA TYR A 336 0.34 -14.64 14.90
C TYR A 336 1.00 -15.13 16.20
N GLU A 337 0.83 -14.40 17.32
CA GLU A 337 1.40 -14.74 18.63
C GLU A 337 0.76 -15.98 19.27
N GLY A 338 -0.44 -16.37 18.84
CA GLY A 338 -1.06 -17.64 19.21
C GLY A 338 -0.49 -18.86 18.46
N GLY A 339 0.35 -18.62 17.44
CA GLY A 339 1.03 -19.65 16.66
C GLY A 339 2.26 -20.25 17.36
N ASN A 340 2.83 -21.30 16.75
CA ASN A 340 4.01 -22.00 17.28
C ASN A 340 5.27 -21.10 17.40
N LEU A 341 5.32 -19.97 16.69
CA LEU A 341 6.42 -19.01 16.76
C LEU A 341 6.29 -18.06 17.97
N GLY A 342 5.08 -17.80 18.46
CA GLY A 342 4.82 -16.83 19.51
C GLY A 342 5.20 -15.39 19.13
N TYR A 343 5.63 -14.60 20.13
CA TYR A 343 5.94 -13.18 19.97
C TYR A 343 7.29 -12.92 19.27
N PRO A 344 7.43 -11.77 18.56
CA PRO A 344 8.72 -11.26 18.13
C PRO A 344 9.61 -10.91 19.34
N ILE A 345 10.93 -11.11 19.21
CA ILE A 345 11.91 -10.92 20.31
C ILE A 345 13.06 -9.97 20.00
N GLU A 346 13.13 -9.46 18.77
CA GLU A 346 14.04 -8.43 18.28
C GLU A 346 13.36 -7.73 17.09
N ASP A 347 13.99 -6.72 16.50
CA ASP A 347 13.51 -6.16 15.22
C ASP A 347 14.11 -6.94 14.04
N ALA A 348 13.43 -6.97 12.91
CA ALA A 348 13.92 -7.63 11.69
C ALA A 348 15.33 -7.11 11.30
N GLN A 349 16.26 -8.04 11.08
CA GLN A 349 17.65 -7.75 10.70
C GLN A 349 17.88 -8.09 9.22
N THR A 350 18.56 -7.21 8.49
CA THR A 350 19.00 -7.51 7.11
C THR A 350 20.10 -8.57 7.13
N GLN A 351 19.87 -9.68 6.41
CA GLN A 351 20.82 -10.78 6.27
C GLN A 351 21.64 -10.70 4.96
N ASP A 352 20.99 -10.42 3.83
CA ASP A 352 21.63 -10.43 2.49
C ASP A 352 20.95 -9.43 1.54
N SER A 353 21.46 -8.19 1.53
CA SER A 353 20.95 -6.99 0.82
C SER A 353 19.47 -6.65 1.03
N ILE A 354 18.57 -7.46 0.48
CA ILE A 354 17.10 -7.31 0.53
C ILE A 354 16.42 -8.53 1.16
N LYS A 355 17.18 -9.47 1.74
CA LYS A 355 16.66 -10.55 2.60
C LYS A 355 16.75 -10.14 4.07
N TYR A 356 15.69 -10.35 4.83
CA TYR A 356 15.56 -10.05 6.25
C TYR A 356 15.29 -11.32 7.06
N GLU A 357 15.63 -11.30 8.35
CA GLU A 357 15.23 -12.29 9.35
C GLU A 357 14.55 -11.58 10.51
N GLN A 358 13.37 -12.06 10.91
CA GLN A 358 12.68 -11.68 12.12
C GLN A 358 12.66 -12.87 13.07
N LYS A 359 13.24 -12.71 14.27
CA LYS A 359 13.18 -13.77 15.29
C LYS A 359 11.95 -13.63 16.18
N TYR A 360 11.47 -14.78 16.61
CA TYR A 360 10.32 -14.98 17.49
C TYR A 360 10.72 -15.95 18.62
N SER A 361 9.90 -16.03 19.66
CA SER A 361 10.16 -16.90 20.82
C SER A 361 10.30 -18.39 20.47
N GLY A 362 9.65 -18.85 19.40
CA GLY A 362 9.66 -20.23 18.90
C GLY A 362 10.45 -20.47 17.61
N GLY A 363 11.12 -19.46 17.04
CA GLY A 363 11.87 -19.63 15.78
C GLY A 363 12.22 -18.33 15.06
N SER A 364 12.35 -18.37 13.74
CA SER A 364 12.59 -17.20 12.88
C SER A 364 11.77 -17.32 11.60
N ILE A 365 11.34 -16.18 11.05
CA ILE A 365 10.82 -16.06 9.69
C ILE A 365 11.85 -15.27 8.87
N PHE A 366 12.08 -15.71 7.63
CA PHE A 366 12.83 -14.95 6.63
C PHE A 366 11.87 -14.26 5.67
N GLY A 367 12.18 -13.02 5.33
CA GLY A 367 11.41 -12.25 4.36
C GLY A 367 12.28 -11.48 3.39
N TYR A 368 11.62 -10.80 2.45
CA TYR A 368 12.22 -10.26 1.24
C TYR A 368 11.63 -8.89 0.92
N GLY A 369 12.50 -7.89 0.90
CA GLY A 369 12.13 -6.52 0.57
C GLY A 369 11.88 -6.29 -0.91
N SER A 370 11.35 -5.11 -1.18
CA SER A 370 11.25 -4.57 -2.54
C SER A 370 12.62 -4.68 -3.25
N PRO A 371 12.66 -5.20 -4.49
CA PRO A 371 11.53 -5.41 -5.39
C PRO A 371 11.09 -6.89 -5.54
N ILE A 372 11.45 -7.78 -4.62
CA ILE A 372 11.18 -9.22 -4.76
C ILE A 372 9.67 -9.54 -4.72
N PRO A 373 8.87 -9.08 -3.73
CA PRO A 373 7.44 -9.34 -3.71
C PRO A 373 6.71 -8.81 -4.95
N GLU A 374 7.07 -7.62 -5.43
CA GLU A 374 6.48 -7.00 -6.62
C GLU A 374 6.85 -7.75 -7.90
N LEU A 375 8.08 -8.27 -7.98
CA LEU A 375 8.53 -9.10 -9.09
C LEU A 375 7.82 -10.47 -9.06
N MET A 376 7.70 -11.12 -7.90
CA MET A 376 7.00 -12.39 -7.77
C MET A 376 5.50 -12.29 -8.08
N ASN A 377 4.85 -11.21 -7.65
CA ASN A 377 3.46 -10.93 -8.01
C ASN A 377 3.27 -10.80 -9.53
N LYS A 378 4.19 -10.09 -10.22
CA LYS A 378 4.18 -9.97 -11.70
C LYS A 378 4.53 -11.26 -12.42
N LEU A 379 5.29 -12.15 -11.80
CA LEU A 379 5.71 -13.43 -12.34
C LEU A 379 4.82 -14.61 -11.92
N ASP A 380 3.71 -14.37 -11.22
CA ASP A 380 2.83 -15.42 -10.67
C ASP A 380 3.59 -16.52 -9.92
N MET A 381 4.44 -16.10 -8.99
CA MET A 381 5.22 -17.02 -8.18
C MET A 381 4.63 -17.10 -6.78
N ASP A 382 4.09 -18.27 -6.43
CA ASP A 382 3.64 -18.55 -5.07
C ASP A 382 4.82 -18.46 -4.06
N GLY A 383 4.52 -17.93 -2.88
CA GLY A 383 5.50 -17.66 -1.81
C GLY A 383 6.34 -18.87 -1.41
N ASP A 384 5.79 -20.09 -1.50
CA ASP A 384 6.47 -21.36 -1.19
C ASP A 384 7.83 -21.55 -1.91
N ASN A 385 8.05 -20.89 -3.05
CA ASN A 385 9.28 -20.97 -3.83
C ASN A 385 10.20 -19.74 -3.71
N ILE A 386 9.88 -18.75 -2.86
CA ILE A 386 10.61 -17.48 -2.75
C ILE A 386 12.10 -17.66 -2.48
N GLU A 387 12.48 -18.55 -1.56
CA GLU A 387 13.88 -18.82 -1.22
C GLU A 387 14.65 -19.45 -2.39
N ALA A 388 14.01 -20.37 -3.12
CA ALA A 388 14.62 -21.04 -4.27
C ALA A 388 14.80 -20.06 -5.44
N PHE A 389 13.79 -19.22 -5.70
CA PHE A 389 13.85 -18.13 -6.67
C PHE A 389 14.94 -17.12 -6.30
N TYR A 390 14.90 -16.61 -5.07
CA TYR A 390 15.88 -15.66 -4.56
C TYR A 390 17.30 -16.20 -4.66
N THR A 391 17.57 -17.40 -4.12
CA THR A 391 18.88 -18.05 -4.17
C THR A 391 19.37 -18.17 -5.61
N GLN A 392 18.53 -18.67 -6.53
CA GLN A 392 18.90 -18.84 -7.93
C GLN A 392 19.25 -17.50 -8.60
N ILE A 393 18.43 -16.46 -8.41
CA ILE A 393 18.61 -15.16 -9.07
C ILE A 393 19.74 -14.36 -8.43
N ARG A 394 19.87 -14.38 -7.09
CA ARG A 394 21.00 -13.82 -6.34
C ARG A 394 22.32 -14.41 -6.80
N ASP A 395 22.42 -15.74 -6.90
CA ASP A 395 23.64 -16.40 -7.34
C ASP A 395 24.01 -16.00 -8.77
N LEU A 396 23.02 -15.72 -9.64
CA LEU A 396 23.28 -15.15 -10.97
C LEU A 396 23.82 -13.72 -10.91
N PHE A 397 23.39 -12.87 -9.97
CA PHE A 397 23.96 -11.54 -9.80
C PHE A 397 25.37 -11.58 -9.20
N VAL A 398 25.57 -12.30 -8.10
CA VAL A 398 26.84 -12.41 -7.38
C VAL A 398 27.94 -13.00 -8.29
N ASN A 399 27.65 -14.10 -9.01
CA ASN A 399 28.63 -14.72 -9.92
C ASN A 399 29.02 -13.83 -11.12
N ASN A 400 28.27 -12.76 -11.39
CA ASN A 400 28.53 -11.83 -12.49
C ASN A 400 28.86 -10.41 -12.03
N GLY A 401 29.15 -10.22 -10.73
CA GLY A 401 29.57 -8.94 -10.16
C GLY A 401 28.49 -7.85 -10.15
N VAL A 402 27.22 -8.25 -10.18
CA VAL A 402 26.07 -7.36 -10.06
C VAL A 402 25.62 -7.32 -8.60
N ASP A 403 25.38 -6.12 -8.07
CA ASP A 403 24.75 -5.97 -6.75
C ASP A 403 23.36 -6.61 -6.75
N VAL A 404 23.03 -7.35 -5.68
CA VAL A 404 21.80 -8.15 -5.59
C VAL A 404 20.58 -7.24 -5.66
N ALA A 405 20.55 -6.14 -4.90
CA ALA A 405 19.40 -5.23 -4.90
C ALA A 405 19.21 -4.59 -6.28
N THR A 406 20.28 -4.04 -6.85
CA THR A 406 20.30 -3.45 -8.20
C THR A 406 19.81 -4.44 -9.26
N GLY A 407 20.27 -5.69 -9.21
CA GLY A 407 19.87 -6.73 -10.16
C GLY A 407 18.37 -7.06 -10.09
N PHE A 408 17.80 -7.12 -8.89
CA PHE A 408 16.36 -7.33 -8.71
C PHE A 408 15.53 -6.11 -9.16
N PHE A 409 16.01 -4.87 -8.98
CA PHE A 409 15.34 -3.66 -9.50
C PHE A 409 15.37 -3.58 -11.04
N ASP A 410 16.49 -3.94 -11.67
CA ASP A 410 16.59 -4.10 -13.13
C ASP A 410 15.56 -5.14 -13.63
N ALA A 411 15.42 -6.27 -12.92
CA ALA A 411 14.47 -7.32 -13.28
C ALA A 411 13.00 -6.88 -13.15
N LEU A 412 12.62 -6.18 -12.07
CA LEU A 412 11.27 -5.62 -11.91
C LEU A 412 10.96 -4.57 -12.99
N THR A 413 11.92 -3.69 -13.29
CA THR A 413 11.77 -2.66 -14.32
C THR A 413 11.52 -3.31 -15.69
N GLN A 414 12.29 -4.35 -16.04
CA GLN A 414 12.09 -5.08 -17.30
C GLN A 414 10.73 -5.79 -17.36
N ALA A 415 10.28 -6.40 -16.25
CA ALA A 415 8.96 -7.06 -16.20
C ALA A 415 7.82 -6.05 -16.45
N ASN A 416 7.89 -4.86 -15.85
CA ASN A 416 6.94 -3.78 -16.11
C ASN A 416 6.90 -3.36 -17.58
N GLU A 417 8.06 -3.14 -18.20
CA GLU A 417 8.13 -2.69 -19.59
C GLU A 417 7.69 -3.77 -20.60
N SER A 418 7.97 -5.05 -20.34
CA SER A 418 7.45 -6.14 -21.18
C SER A 418 5.92 -6.23 -21.12
N ILE A 419 5.31 -5.93 -19.97
CA ILE A 419 3.85 -5.82 -19.83
C ILE A 419 3.34 -4.56 -20.56
N GLN A 420 3.97 -3.40 -20.36
CA GLN A 420 3.57 -2.15 -21.04
C GLN A 420 3.67 -2.26 -22.56
N ALA A 421 4.77 -2.77 -23.12
CA ALA A 421 4.92 -2.96 -24.56
C ALA A 421 3.87 -3.92 -25.15
N SER A 422 3.41 -4.91 -24.37
CA SER A 422 2.31 -5.79 -24.76
C SER A 422 0.98 -5.05 -24.77
N ASN A 423 0.70 -4.21 -23.76
CA ASN A 423 -0.50 -3.39 -23.69
C ASN A 423 -0.55 -2.30 -24.79
N ASP A 424 0.58 -1.64 -25.06
CA ASP A 424 0.69 -0.57 -26.07
C ASP A 424 0.44 -1.12 -27.49
N GLU A 425 0.95 -2.31 -27.82
CA GLU A 425 0.66 -2.94 -29.12
C GLU A 425 -0.80 -3.40 -29.21
N ILE A 426 -1.39 -3.91 -28.11
CA ILE A 426 -2.83 -4.21 -28.06
C ILE A 426 -3.67 -2.95 -28.32
N GLU A 427 -3.30 -1.80 -27.74
CA GLU A 427 -4.04 -0.55 -27.96
C GLU A 427 -3.81 0.02 -29.36
N ARG A 428 -2.59 -0.04 -29.89
CA ARG A 428 -2.27 0.28 -31.29
C ARG A 428 -3.12 -0.54 -32.26
N LEU A 429 -3.28 -1.84 -32.00
CA LEU A 429 -4.13 -2.73 -32.78
C LEU A 429 -5.63 -2.37 -32.62
N ARG A 430 -6.09 -1.93 -31.44
CA ARG A 430 -7.46 -1.40 -31.25
C ARG A 430 -7.69 -0.10 -32.02
N GLU A 431 -6.74 0.82 -32.07
CA GLU A 431 -6.84 2.04 -32.87
C GLU A 431 -6.88 1.73 -34.37
N GLU A 432 -6.04 0.81 -34.86
CA GLU A 432 -6.11 0.28 -36.24
C GLU A 432 -7.45 -0.45 -36.52
N SER A 433 -8.09 -1.01 -35.48
CA SER A 433 -9.42 -1.63 -35.56
C SER A 433 -10.55 -0.65 -35.85
N SER A 434 -10.48 0.55 -35.25
CA SER A 434 -11.49 1.60 -35.48
C SER A 434 -11.54 2.07 -36.93
N ASN A 435 -10.46 1.84 -37.69
CA ASN A 435 -10.26 2.29 -39.06
C ASN A 435 -10.37 1.17 -40.13
N SER A 436 -10.63 -0.09 -39.76
CA SER A 436 -10.65 -1.20 -40.74
C SER A 436 -11.56 -2.40 -40.38
N SER A 437 -11.77 -3.32 -41.33
CA SER A 437 -12.83 -4.35 -41.25
C SER A 437 -12.63 -5.39 -40.12
N PRO A 438 -13.62 -5.64 -39.24
CA PRO A 438 -13.41 -6.39 -37.99
C PRO A 438 -12.84 -7.81 -38.10
N GLN A 439 -13.11 -8.54 -39.18
CA GLN A 439 -12.72 -9.95 -39.29
C GLN A 439 -11.22 -10.18 -39.52
N ASN A 440 -10.51 -9.21 -40.10
CA ASN A 440 -9.05 -9.29 -40.23
C ASN A 440 -8.34 -9.03 -38.89
N LEU A 441 -9.09 -8.56 -37.89
CA LEU A 441 -8.52 -7.79 -36.79
C LEU A 441 -8.69 -8.44 -35.43
N LEU A 442 -9.73 -9.26 -35.24
CA LEU A 442 -9.69 -10.34 -34.25
C LEU A 442 -8.42 -11.20 -34.44
N ARG A 443 -8.08 -11.54 -35.69
CA ARG A 443 -6.82 -12.25 -36.02
C ARG A 443 -5.54 -11.43 -35.81
N ALA A 444 -5.63 -10.11 -35.79
CA ALA A 444 -4.49 -9.23 -35.55
C ALA A 444 -4.23 -9.11 -34.05
N ILE A 445 -5.30 -8.90 -33.26
CA ILE A 445 -5.31 -8.92 -31.80
C ILE A 445 -4.82 -10.28 -31.27
N ASP A 446 -5.32 -11.41 -31.80
CA ASP A 446 -4.86 -12.76 -31.44
C ASP A 446 -3.35 -12.97 -31.76
N SER A 447 -2.81 -12.30 -32.77
CA SER A 447 -1.39 -12.41 -33.17
C SER A 447 -0.49 -11.28 -32.65
N GLY A 448 -1.06 -10.37 -31.87
CA GLY A 448 -0.43 -9.16 -31.38
C GLY A 448 0.50 -9.44 -30.20
N MET A 449 1.53 -10.26 -30.43
CA MET A 449 2.53 -10.78 -29.49
C MET A 449 2.26 -12.16 -28.87
N SER A 450 1.04 -12.70 -28.87
CA SER A 450 0.76 -14.09 -28.44
C SER A 450 1.35 -15.14 -29.41
N ASN A 451 1.65 -16.34 -28.88
CA ASN A 451 1.93 -17.55 -29.64
C ASN A 451 0.69 -18.12 -30.36
N ASP A 452 -0.53 -17.60 -30.13
CA ASP A 452 -1.83 -18.03 -30.69
C ASP A 452 -2.01 -17.71 -32.18
N CYS A 453 -0.94 -17.87 -32.93
CA CYS A 453 -0.90 -17.56 -34.34
C CYS A 453 -1.58 -18.66 -35.15
N SER A 454 -2.51 -18.25 -36.01
CA SER A 454 -3.13 -19.17 -36.97
C SER A 454 -2.05 -19.87 -37.81
N PRO A 455 -2.26 -21.10 -38.32
CA PRO A 455 -1.29 -21.78 -39.17
C PRO A 455 -0.85 -20.99 -40.41
N SER A 456 -1.65 -20.01 -40.85
CA SER A 456 -1.33 -19.03 -41.90
C SER A 456 -0.37 -17.89 -41.50
N GLN A 457 -0.26 -17.57 -40.21
CA GLN A 457 0.66 -16.54 -39.66
C GLN A 457 2.04 -17.13 -39.29
N LEU A 458 2.16 -18.46 -39.24
CA LEU A 458 3.43 -19.15 -39.08
C LEU A 458 4.23 -19.14 -40.40
N ILE A 459 5.00 -18.08 -40.60
CA ILE A 459 5.80 -17.88 -41.82
C ILE A 459 7.31 -17.93 -41.53
N LYS A 460 8.06 -18.39 -42.53
CA LYS A 460 9.52 -18.50 -42.46
C LYS A 460 10.11 -17.08 -42.58
N PRO A 461 10.89 -16.59 -41.59
CA PRO A 461 11.49 -15.27 -41.68
C PRO A 461 12.54 -15.23 -42.79
N GLY A 462 12.43 -14.23 -43.65
CA GLY A 462 13.35 -13.95 -44.76
C GLY A 462 12.59 -13.62 -46.05
N ASN A 463 13.13 -12.73 -46.88
CA ASN A 463 12.63 -12.44 -48.23
C ASN A 463 13.72 -11.74 -49.07
N SER A 464 13.38 -11.24 -50.27
CA SER A 464 14.35 -10.58 -51.16
C SER A 464 14.91 -9.26 -50.62
N ARG A 465 14.29 -8.66 -49.59
CA ARG A 465 14.76 -7.45 -48.90
C ARG A 465 15.68 -7.74 -47.72
N THR A 466 15.60 -8.92 -47.10
CA THR A 466 16.47 -9.29 -45.96
C THR A 466 17.88 -9.62 -46.44
N ASN A 467 18.86 -8.89 -45.92
CA ASN A 467 20.28 -9.01 -46.27
C ASN A 467 21.07 -9.68 -45.14
N ARG A 468 22.31 -10.05 -45.46
CA ARG A 468 23.26 -10.58 -44.48
C ARG A 468 23.46 -9.58 -43.33
N GLY A 469 23.23 -10.05 -42.12
CA GLY A 469 23.37 -9.33 -40.86
C GLY A 469 22.12 -8.59 -40.41
N ASP A 470 21.12 -8.39 -41.28
CA ASP A 470 19.80 -7.94 -40.84
C ASP A 470 19.23 -8.96 -39.83
N ILE A 471 18.26 -8.56 -39.03
CA ILE A 471 17.71 -9.41 -37.96
C ILE A 471 16.20 -9.56 -38.12
N PHE A 472 15.62 -10.58 -37.47
CA PHE A 472 14.17 -10.69 -37.31
C PHE A 472 13.80 -10.69 -35.83
N TYR A 473 12.62 -10.15 -35.53
CA TYR A 473 11.96 -10.24 -34.24
C TYR A 473 10.61 -10.96 -34.42
N SER A 474 10.23 -11.79 -33.47
CA SER A 474 8.94 -12.49 -33.40
C SER A 474 8.42 -12.38 -31.98
N GLY A 475 7.10 -12.25 -31.83
CA GLY A 475 6.45 -12.49 -30.54
C GLY A 475 6.77 -13.91 -30.07
N ALA A 476 6.99 -14.05 -28.77
CA ALA A 476 7.10 -15.32 -28.07
C ALA A 476 6.61 -15.10 -26.64
N THR A 477 5.41 -15.60 -26.33
CA THR A 477 4.80 -15.46 -25.00
C THR A 477 5.06 -16.67 -24.11
N THR A 478 5.11 -16.39 -22.81
CA THR A 478 4.87 -17.38 -21.76
C THR A 478 3.69 -16.89 -20.94
N THR A 479 2.64 -17.70 -20.83
CA THR A 479 1.42 -17.37 -20.06
C THR A 479 1.64 -17.62 -18.58
N VAL A 480 1.29 -16.64 -17.76
CA VAL A 480 1.61 -16.53 -16.32
C VAL A 480 0.37 -15.90 -15.64
N LYS A 481 -0.33 -16.59 -14.73
CA LYS A 481 -1.68 -16.26 -14.22
C LYS A 481 -2.76 -15.90 -15.26
N GLY A 482 -2.60 -16.34 -16.51
CA GLY A 482 -3.47 -15.94 -17.64
C GLY A 482 -3.08 -14.61 -18.30
N VAL A 483 -1.96 -14.01 -17.90
CA VAL A 483 -1.30 -12.89 -18.57
C VAL A 483 -0.21 -13.43 -19.49
N ASP A 484 -0.25 -13.06 -20.76
CA ASP A 484 0.77 -13.46 -21.73
C ASP A 484 1.97 -12.50 -21.68
N ILE A 485 3.08 -12.97 -21.09
CA ILE A 485 4.33 -12.20 -21.03
C ILE A 485 5.12 -12.43 -22.32
N ASN A 486 5.12 -11.46 -23.23
CA ASN A 486 5.98 -11.53 -24.42
C ASN A 486 7.43 -11.21 -24.07
N HIS A 487 8.28 -12.23 -24.08
CA HIS A 487 9.74 -12.10 -23.97
C HIS A 487 10.42 -12.03 -25.35
N GLY A 488 9.71 -12.41 -26.42
CA GLY A 488 10.17 -12.37 -27.81
C GLY A 488 11.19 -13.44 -28.18
N HIS A 489 11.39 -13.61 -29.50
CA HIS A 489 12.46 -14.41 -30.09
C HIS A 489 13.08 -13.69 -31.28
N MET A 490 14.36 -13.96 -31.55
CA MET A 490 15.10 -13.34 -32.64
C MET A 490 16.31 -14.12 -33.13
N GLY A 491 16.77 -13.74 -34.32
CA GLY A 491 18.00 -14.24 -34.92
C GLY A 491 18.54 -13.29 -35.98
N ILE A 492 19.77 -13.57 -36.41
CA ILE A 492 20.51 -12.79 -37.40
C ILE A 492 20.59 -13.54 -38.72
N PHE A 493 20.28 -12.87 -39.83
CA PHE A 493 20.36 -13.43 -41.17
C PHE A 493 21.81 -13.63 -41.60
N VAL A 494 22.14 -14.84 -42.06
CA VAL A 494 23.49 -15.24 -42.47
C VAL A 494 23.56 -15.80 -43.90
N GLY A 495 22.41 -15.94 -44.56
CA GLY A 495 22.32 -16.18 -46.00
C GLY A 495 22.49 -14.90 -46.82
N ASN A 496 22.56 -15.06 -48.15
CA ASN A 496 22.43 -13.93 -49.09
C ASN A 496 20.95 -13.72 -49.42
N SER A 497 20.57 -12.49 -49.75
CA SER A 497 19.18 -12.10 -50.05
C SER A 497 18.59 -12.96 -51.18
N SER A 498 17.36 -13.47 -50.98
CA SER A 498 16.71 -14.42 -51.89
C SER A 498 15.22 -14.14 -51.97
N SER A 499 14.63 -14.21 -53.17
CA SER A 499 13.18 -14.10 -53.35
C SER A 499 12.38 -15.28 -52.78
N ASP A 500 13.06 -16.34 -52.34
CA ASP A 500 12.46 -17.53 -51.71
C ASP A 500 12.83 -17.58 -50.22
N PRO A 501 11.88 -17.33 -49.29
CA PRO A 501 12.09 -17.40 -47.85
C PRO A 501 12.65 -18.75 -47.38
N ASN A 502 12.42 -19.85 -48.12
CA ASN A 502 12.93 -21.17 -47.75
C ASN A 502 14.45 -21.29 -47.90
N LYS A 503 15.09 -20.39 -48.67
CA LYS A 503 16.53 -20.41 -48.97
C LYS A 503 17.33 -19.38 -48.15
N ILE A 504 16.66 -18.59 -47.32
CA ILE A 504 17.29 -17.69 -46.36
C ILE A 504 17.76 -18.53 -45.16
N GLU A 505 18.94 -18.21 -44.64
CA GLU A 505 19.50 -18.87 -43.45
C GLU A 505 19.72 -17.83 -42.34
N THR A 506 19.52 -18.24 -41.09
CA THR A 506 19.87 -17.46 -39.89
C THR A 506 20.85 -18.21 -39.00
N VAL A 507 21.37 -17.52 -37.98
CA VAL A 507 21.83 -18.15 -36.75
C VAL A 507 20.99 -17.63 -35.59
N GLU A 508 20.55 -18.56 -34.73
CA GLU A 508 19.64 -18.35 -33.61
C GLU A 508 20.12 -19.15 -32.40
N ALA A 509 19.91 -18.61 -31.20
CA ALA A 509 19.97 -19.38 -29.96
C ALA A 509 18.53 -19.78 -29.60
N VAL A 510 18.21 -21.07 -29.72
CA VAL A 510 16.79 -21.52 -29.76
C VAL A 510 16.28 -21.99 -28.40
N GLY A 511 17.07 -22.77 -27.66
CA GLY A 511 16.63 -23.39 -26.41
C GLY A 511 17.71 -24.26 -25.78
N LYS A 512 17.44 -24.74 -24.55
CA LYS A 512 18.41 -25.49 -23.73
C LYS A 512 18.96 -26.75 -24.40
N THR A 513 18.11 -27.48 -25.12
CA THR A 513 18.51 -28.68 -25.89
C THR A 513 19.21 -28.28 -27.19
N GLU A 514 18.85 -27.13 -27.75
CA GLU A 514 19.15 -26.75 -29.12
C GLU A 514 20.47 -26.00 -29.29
N GLY A 515 20.85 -25.19 -28.29
CA GLY A 515 21.99 -24.28 -28.34
C GLY A 515 21.86 -23.17 -29.38
N VAL A 516 23.01 -22.58 -29.72
CA VAL A 516 23.17 -21.69 -30.88
C VAL A 516 23.32 -22.55 -32.13
N ARG A 517 22.48 -22.33 -33.14
CA ARG A 517 22.46 -23.12 -34.37
C ARG A 517 22.17 -22.27 -35.60
N ARG A 518 22.66 -22.76 -36.74
CA ARG A 518 22.25 -22.28 -38.06
C ARG A 518 20.92 -22.94 -38.42
N ILE A 519 19.99 -22.18 -39.00
CA ILE A 519 18.66 -22.67 -39.37
C ILE A 519 18.34 -22.23 -40.79
N SER A 520 18.04 -23.18 -41.67
CA SER A 520 17.46 -22.85 -42.98
C SER A 520 15.99 -22.46 -42.82
N GLY A 521 15.54 -21.48 -43.61
CA GLY A 521 14.13 -21.15 -43.77
C GLY A 521 13.30 -22.41 -44.05
N SER A 522 13.79 -23.33 -44.89
CA SER A 522 13.12 -24.60 -45.19
C SER A 522 12.82 -25.46 -43.95
N GLU A 523 13.72 -25.45 -42.96
CA GLU A 523 13.70 -26.30 -41.75
C GLU A 523 12.95 -25.67 -40.57
N ARG A 524 12.80 -24.34 -40.57
CA ARG A 524 12.25 -23.61 -39.42
C ARG A 524 10.77 -23.93 -39.18
N ARG A 525 10.41 -24.06 -37.90
CA ARG A 525 9.06 -24.24 -37.37
C ARG A 525 8.78 -23.17 -36.31
N GLY A 526 7.53 -22.75 -36.15
CA GLY A 526 7.10 -21.97 -34.99
C GLY A 526 7.64 -20.53 -34.89
N VAL A 527 7.74 -19.79 -36.00
CA VAL A 527 7.94 -18.32 -35.95
C VAL A 527 6.67 -17.65 -36.45
N CYS A 528 6.14 -16.73 -35.66
CA CYS A 528 4.89 -16.03 -35.95
C CYS A 528 5.15 -14.61 -36.44
N ALA A 529 4.51 -14.24 -37.56
CA ALA A 529 4.45 -12.87 -38.08
C ALA A 529 5.75 -12.04 -37.90
N PRO A 530 6.92 -12.59 -38.28
CA PRO A 530 8.20 -12.00 -37.91
C PRO A 530 8.38 -10.61 -38.53
N LYS A 531 8.71 -9.64 -37.67
CA LYS A 531 9.17 -8.32 -38.09
C LYS A 531 10.62 -8.41 -38.55
N TYR A 532 10.97 -7.67 -39.58
CA TYR A 532 12.32 -7.63 -40.15
C TYR A 532 12.95 -6.29 -39.80
N LEU A 533 14.19 -6.29 -39.31
CA LEU A 533 14.90 -5.08 -38.90
C LEU A 533 16.26 -5.00 -39.58
N SER A 534 16.54 -3.85 -40.22
CA SER A 534 17.89 -3.47 -40.62
C SER A 534 18.58 -2.85 -39.42
N VAL A 535 19.82 -3.27 -39.12
CA VAL A 535 20.66 -2.57 -38.14
C VAL A 535 21.37 -1.40 -38.81
N ASP A 536 21.25 -0.22 -38.22
CA ASP A 536 21.65 1.07 -38.79
C ASP A 536 23.16 1.28 -38.70
N THR A 537 23.86 0.54 -39.56
CA THR A 537 25.32 0.50 -39.62
C THR A 537 25.80 0.14 -41.04
N THR A 538 27.12 -0.01 -41.22
CA THR A 538 27.69 -0.37 -42.53
C THR A 538 27.40 -1.83 -42.89
N GLY A 539 27.30 -2.13 -44.20
CA GLY A 539 27.18 -3.52 -44.67
C GLY A 539 28.37 -4.41 -44.29
N SER A 540 29.55 -3.82 -44.06
CA SER A 540 30.72 -4.51 -43.51
C SER A 540 30.48 -4.94 -42.05
N ASN A 541 29.97 -4.04 -41.21
CA ASN A 541 29.63 -4.36 -39.82
C ASN A 541 28.53 -5.42 -39.74
N ARG A 542 27.47 -5.32 -40.57
CA ARG A 542 26.42 -6.36 -40.67
C ARG A 542 26.99 -7.72 -41.10
N THR A 543 27.89 -7.73 -42.08
CA THR A 543 28.60 -8.94 -42.54
C THR A 543 29.44 -9.57 -41.43
N SER A 544 30.18 -8.75 -40.66
CA SER A 544 31.01 -9.17 -39.52
C SER A 544 30.16 -9.68 -38.36
N ALA A 545 29.01 -9.07 -38.06
CA ALA A 545 28.07 -9.57 -37.06
C ALA A 545 27.51 -10.95 -37.46
N ALA A 546 27.10 -11.11 -38.72
CA ALA A 546 26.69 -12.42 -39.23
C ALA A 546 27.81 -13.47 -39.19
N GLN A 547 29.09 -13.08 -39.38
CA GLN A 547 30.24 -13.97 -39.21
C GLN A 547 30.50 -14.34 -37.75
N PHE A 548 30.37 -13.39 -36.80
CA PHE A 548 30.43 -13.68 -35.37
C PHE A 548 29.34 -14.69 -34.98
N ALA A 549 28.10 -14.48 -35.40
CA ALA A 549 27.03 -15.41 -35.08
C ALA A 549 27.31 -16.84 -35.62
N ILE A 550 27.79 -16.96 -36.87
CA ILE A 550 28.26 -18.25 -37.42
C ILE A 550 29.35 -18.88 -36.53
N SER A 551 30.32 -18.11 -36.04
CA SER A 551 31.40 -18.64 -35.20
C SER A 551 30.93 -19.11 -33.81
N LYS A 552 29.69 -18.78 -33.41
CA LYS A 552 29.05 -19.26 -32.19
C LYS A 552 28.14 -20.46 -32.39
N VAL A 553 27.93 -20.97 -33.62
CA VAL A 553 27.17 -22.21 -33.85
C VAL A 553 27.80 -23.37 -33.05
N GLY A 554 26.98 -24.08 -32.29
CA GLY A 554 27.41 -25.11 -31.33
C GLY A 554 27.60 -24.62 -29.88
N SER A 555 27.53 -23.31 -29.63
CA SER A 555 27.51 -22.75 -28.26
C SER A 555 26.26 -23.20 -27.50
N SER A 556 26.34 -23.35 -26.18
CA SER A 556 25.18 -23.71 -25.36
C SER A 556 24.19 -22.56 -25.22
N TYR A 557 22.95 -22.87 -24.82
CA TYR A 557 21.92 -21.85 -24.60
C TYR A 557 22.00 -21.28 -23.18
N ASN A 558 22.02 -19.95 -23.06
CA ASN A 558 21.99 -19.26 -21.78
C ASN A 558 20.56 -18.84 -21.42
N SER A 559 19.90 -19.53 -20.49
CA SER A 559 18.57 -19.13 -20.03
C SER A 559 18.54 -17.90 -19.11
N ASN A 560 19.70 -17.36 -18.71
CA ASN A 560 19.76 -16.09 -18.00
C ASN A 560 19.82 -14.92 -19.01
N PHE A 561 18.80 -14.06 -18.99
CA PHE A 561 18.77 -12.82 -19.77
C PHE A 561 19.30 -11.61 -18.98
N ALA A 562 19.27 -11.66 -17.64
CA ALA A 562 19.83 -10.61 -16.79
C ALA A 562 21.37 -10.63 -16.81
N GLY A 563 21.99 -9.46 -16.65
CA GLY A 563 23.47 -9.34 -16.66
C GLY A 563 24.14 -9.62 -18.02
N THR A 564 23.39 -9.87 -19.09
CA THR A 564 23.94 -10.24 -20.41
C THR A 564 24.86 -9.18 -21.01
N ARG A 565 24.71 -7.87 -20.71
CA ARG A 565 25.66 -6.86 -21.21
C ARG A 565 27.04 -6.97 -20.56
N ALA A 566 27.12 -7.41 -19.30
CA ALA A 566 28.38 -7.62 -18.61
C ALA A 566 29.09 -8.91 -19.07
N THR A 567 28.33 -9.97 -19.34
CA THR A 567 28.86 -11.34 -19.52
C THR A 567 29.09 -11.74 -20.98
N THR A 568 28.27 -11.25 -21.92
CA THR A 568 28.15 -11.92 -23.22
C THR A 568 29.35 -11.71 -24.16
N ARG A 569 30.11 -10.61 -24.04
CA ARG A 569 31.23 -10.34 -24.97
C ARG A 569 32.32 -11.42 -24.98
N GLN A 570 32.47 -12.19 -23.90
CA GLN A 570 33.40 -13.32 -23.80
C GLN A 570 32.70 -14.67 -23.59
N SER A 571 31.37 -14.70 -23.67
CA SER A 571 30.58 -15.90 -23.36
C SER A 571 30.74 -17.02 -24.39
N THR A 572 30.60 -18.25 -23.89
CA THR A 572 30.45 -19.51 -24.64
C THR A 572 28.99 -20.01 -24.63
N SER A 573 28.06 -19.25 -24.05
CA SER A 573 26.63 -19.54 -24.02
C SER A 573 25.78 -18.28 -24.28
N PHE A 574 24.68 -18.42 -25.03
CA PHE A 574 23.87 -17.28 -25.49
C PHE A 574 22.37 -17.59 -25.48
N ASN A 575 21.54 -16.57 -25.24
CA ASN A 575 20.14 -16.54 -25.68
C ASN A 575 20.01 -15.73 -26.97
N CYS A 576 18.79 -15.64 -27.51
CA CYS A 576 18.50 -15.04 -28.81
C CYS A 576 18.95 -13.57 -28.91
N SER A 577 18.62 -12.73 -27.92
CA SER A 577 19.02 -11.32 -27.90
C SER A 577 20.51 -11.12 -27.61
N SER A 578 21.06 -11.80 -26.60
CA SER A 578 22.48 -11.66 -26.26
C SER A 578 23.42 -12.13 -27.38
N LEU A 579 23.05 -13.16 -28.16
CA LEU A 579 23.78 -13.57 -29.37
C LEU A 579 23.85 -12.44 -30.40
N VAL A 580 22.69 -11.85 -30.72
CA VAL A 580 22.55 -10.78 -31.72
C VAL A 580 23.27 -9.51 -31.25
N TRP A 581 23.08 -9.12 -29.99
CA TRP A 581 23.78 -8.01 -29.36
C TRP A 581 25.30 -8.19 -29.39
N ALA A 582 25.81 -9.33 -28.91
CA ALA A 582 27.25 -9.58 -28.88
C ALA A 582 27.88 -9.64 -30.29
N ALA A 583 27.13 -10.10 -31.29
CA ALA A 583 27.56 -10.03 -32.68
C ALA A 583 27.82 -8.59 -33.15
N TYR A 584 26.94 -7.65 -32.81
CA TYR A 584 27.10 -6.24 -33.15
C TYR A 584 28.11 -5.49 -32.28
N MET A 585 28.17 -5.81 -30.98
CA MET A 585 29.24 -5.30 -30.11
C MET A 585 30.62 -5.77 -30.59
N SER A 586 30.76 -7.03 -31.02
CA SER A 586 32.01 -7.53 -31.60
C SER A 586 32.30 -6.89 -32.96
N ALA A 587 31.33 -6.82 -33.86
CA ALA A 587 31.51 -6.29 -35.21
C ALA A 587 31.89 -4.80 -35.25
N THR A 588 31.53 -4.04 -34.21
CA THR A 588 31.77 -2.60 -34.12
C THR A 588 32.83 -2.20 -33.09
N ASN A 589 33.53 -3.18 -32.49
CA ASN A 589 34.46 -2.97 -31.38
C ASN A 589 33.83 -2.19 -30.21
N GLY A 590 32.59 -2.52 -29.89
CA GLY A 590 31.79 -1.96 -28.79
C GLY A 590 31.19 -0.58 -29.06
N LYS A 591 31.23 -0.08 -30.30
CA LYS A 591 30.75 1.26 -30.67
C LYS A 591 29.25 1.35 -30.97
N LEU A 592 28.58 0.23 -31.23
CA LEU A 592 27.15 0.18 -31.55
C LEU A 592 26.42 -0.76 -30.59
N ASP A 593 25.84 -0.20 -29.54
CA ASP A 593 24.95 -0.92 -28.64
C ASP A 593 23.53 -0.95 -29.23
N ILE A 594 23.20 -2.05 -29.91
CA ILE A 594 21.87 -2.28 -30.49
C ILE A 594 20.81 -2.65 -29.45
N GLY A 595 21.14 -2.72 -28.16
CA GLY A 595 20.18 -2.81 -27.06
C GLY A 595 19.82 -1.44 -26.47
N THR A 596 20.30 -0.33 -27.01
CA THR A 596 19.93 1.01 -26.55
C THR A 596 18.53 1.37 -27.06
N ASN A 597 17.56 1.37 -26.15
CA ASN A 597 16.14 1.60 -26.40
C ASN A 597 15.89 3.08 -26.78
N LYS A 598 14.94 3.30 -27.69
CA LYS A 598 14.49 4.62 -28.16
C LYS A 598 13.69 5.43 -27.14
N TYR A 599 13.08 4.76 -26.17
CA TYR A 599 12.14 5.35 -25.23
C TYR A 599 12.72 5.50 -23.80
N VAL A 600 13.87 4.88 -23.51
CA VAL A 600 14.48 4.86 -22.17
C VAL A 600 15.99 5.11 -22.27
N SER A 601 16.49 6.10 -21.54
CA SER A 601 17.89 6.58 -21.64
C SER A 601 18.87 5.93 -20.65
N THR A 602 18.41 5.02 -19.79
CA THR A 602 19.24 4.36 -18.76
C THR A 602 19.87 3.06 -19.25
N TYR A 603 21.11 2.82 -18.83
CA TYR A 603 21.84 1.58 -19.07
C TYR A 603 21.21 0.43 -18.26
N ARG A 604 21.19 -0.79 -18.84
CA ARG A 604 20.66 -2.00 -18.19
C ARG A 604 21.70 -3.10 -18.13
N ALA A 605 21.68 -3.91 -17.08
CA ALA A 605 22.55 -5.07 -16.98
C ALA A 605 22.24 -6.12 -18.07
N GLY A 606 20.98 -6.25 -18.49
CA GLY A 606 20.51 -7.17 -19.54
C GLY A 606 20.36 -6.54 -20.94
N VAL A 607 20.19 -7.41 -21.94
CA VAL A 607 19.67 -7.07 -23.27
C VAL A 607 18.64 -8.11 -23.70
N TYR A 608 17.40 -7.67 -23.86
CA TYR A 608 16.24 -8.48 -24.16
C TYR A 608 15.84 -8.36 -25.64
N PRO A 609 15.05 -9.31 -26.20
CA PRO A 609 14.61 -9.23 -27.59
C PRO A 609 13.83 -7.94 -27.91
N ILE A 610 13.03 -7.45 -26.96
CA ILE A 610 12.26 -6.21 -27.11
C ILE A 610 13.16 -4.96 -27.13
N ASP A 611 14.27 -4.93 -26.38
CA ASP A 611 15.22 -3.80 -26.36
C ASP A 611 15.84 -3.56 -27.73
N ILE A 612 16.14 -4.66 -28.44
CA ILE A 612 16.73 -4.62 -29.78
C ILE A 612 15.67 -4.28 -30.83
N TYR A 613 14.42 -4.74 -30.67
CA TYR A 613 13.30 -4.33 -31.54
C TYR A 613 13.03 -2.82 -31.43
N ASN A 614 13.00 -2.28 -30.21
CA ASN A 614 12.76 -0.87 -29.90
C ASN A 614 14.04 -0.01 -29.92
N SER A 615 15.14 -0.49 -30.50
CA SER A 615 16.42 0.22 -30.45
C SER A 615 16.45 1.46 -31.35
N ILE A 616 17.15 2.52 -30.93
CA ILE A 616 17.49 3.66 -31.82
C ILE A 616 18.39 3.27 -33.00
N ASN A 617 19.01 2.09 -32.94
CA ASN A 617 20.00 1.60 -33.89
C ASN A 617 19.43 0.55 -34.87
N VAL A 618 18.11 0.40 -34.92
CA VAL A 618 17.43 -0.47 -35.90
C VAL A 618 16.26 0.24 -36.57
N THR A 619 15.99 -0.17 -37.81
CA THR A 619 14.87 0.30 -38.61
C THR A 619 14.06 -0.91 -39.12
N GLU A 620 12.76 -0.98 -38.79
CA GLU A 620 11.84 -1.98 -39.35
C GLU A 620 11.60 -1.75 -40.84
N PHE A 621 11.60 -2.81 -41.65
CA PHE A 621 11.28 -2.72 -43.07
C PHE A 621 9.77 -2.49 -43.28
N LYS A 622 9.41 -1.36 -43.89
CA LYS A 622 8.02 -1.01 -44.29
C LYS A 622 7.56 -1.75 -45.55
#